data_AF-A0A7S3RNB2-F1
#
_entry.id   AF-A0A7S3RNB2-F1
#
_cell.length_a   1.000
_cell.length_b   1.000
_cell.length_c   1.000
_cell.angle_alpha   90.00
_cell.angle_beta   90.00
_cell.angle_gamma   90.00
#
_symmetry.space_group_name_H-M   'P 1'
#
loop_
_entity.id
_entity.type
_entity.pdbx_description
1 polymer ?
#
loop_
_entity_poly.entity_id
_entity_poly.type
_entity_poly.pdbx_seq_one_letter_code
_entity_poly.pdbx_strand_id
1 'polypeptide(L)'
;MKDDWELLKPKEINDPDDKKPSDWADDSMMDDPEDKKPGDWVEEKRIVDSSAKKPDDWDDEEDGEWEAPMIDNPDYKGDWNVKRISNPAYKGMWEPKKIANPEYVDDAEVYKFDDFG
;
A
#
# COMPACT_ATOMS: atom_id res chain seq x y z
N MET A 1 -23.54 -26.16 -20.99
CA MET A 1 -23.88 -25.00 -21.83
C MET A 1 -23.27 -23.73 -21.26
N LYS A 2 -21.95 -23.73 -20.99
CA LYS A 2 -21.20 -22.51 -20.62
C LYS A 2 -20.01 -22.29 -21.56
N ASP A 3 -19.98 -23.03 -22.67
CA ASP A 3 -18.88 -23.08 -23.62
C ASP A 3 -19.26 -22.38 -24.95
N ASP A 4 -20.50 -21.92 -25.06
CA ASP A 4 -21.07 -21.24 -26.25
C ASP A 4 -20.61 -19.79 -26.39
N TRP A 5 -19.74 -19.30 -25.49
CA TRP A 5 -19.32 -17.90 -25.44
C TRP A 5 -17.79 -17.70 -25.47
N GLU A 6 -17.02 -18.77 -25.62
CA GLU A 6 -15.55 -18.74 -25.71
C GLU A 6 -15.00 -19.30 -27.04
N LEU A 7 -15.87 -19.54 -28.04
CA LEU A 7 -15.47 -20.11 -29.33
C LEU A 7 -14.58 -19.20 -30.18
N LEU A 8 -14.58 -17.89 -29.91
CA LEU A 8 -13.75 -16.91 -30.62
C LEU A 8 -12.86 -16.20 -29.60
N LYS A 9 -11.54 -16.25 -29.84
CA LYS A 9 -10.59 -15.41 -29.10
C LYS A 9 -11.01 -13.94 -29.24
N PRO A 10 -10.78 -13.07 -28.24
CA PRO A 10 -11.20 -11.68 -28.32
C PRO A 10 -10.56 -10.99 -29.53
N LYS A 11 -11.30 -10.12 -30.22
CA LYS A 11 -10.79 -9.37 -31.39
C LYS A 11 -9.57 -8.50 -31.05
N GLU A 12 -9.51 -8.05 -29.80
CA GLU A 12 -8.44 -7.21 -29.27
C GLU A 12 -7.87 -7.82 -27.99
N ILE A 13 -6.56 -7.85 -27.88
CA ILE A 13 -5.83 -8.28 -26.67
C ILE A 13 -5.01 -7.10 -26.13
N ASN A 14 -4.66 -7.15 -24.85
CA ASN A 14 -3.72 -6.21 -24.27
C ASN A 14 -2.34 -6.42 -24.90
N ASP A 15 -1.69 -5.32 -25.28
CA ASP A 15 -0.35 -5.31 -25.82
C ASP A 15 0.65 -5.79 -24.74
N PRO A 16 1.34 -6.92 -24.97
CA PRO A 16 2.30 -7.45 -23.99
C PRO A 16 3.60 -6.64 -23.91
N ASP A 17 3.92 -5.86 -24.93
CA ASP A 17 5.07 -4.97 -25.01
C ASP A 17 4.78 -3.61 -24.37
N ASP A 18 3.51 -3.18 -24.35
CA ASP A 18 3.11 -1.94 -23.67
C ASP A 18 3.33 -2.07 -22.15
N LYS A 19 4.22 -1.22 -21.63
CA LYS A 19 4.56 -1.18 -20.20
C LYS A 19 4.06 0.09 -19.57
N LYS A 20 3.65 -0.04 -18.31
CA LYS A 20 3.33 1.10 -17.45
C LYS A 20 4.52 2.07 -17.42
N PRO A 21 4.33 3.34 -17.79
CA PRO A 21 5.39 4.34 -17.69
C PRO A 21 5.84 4.50 -16.24
N SER A 22 7.14 4.71 -16.00
CA SER A 22 7.67 4.93 -14.64
C SER A 22 7.13 6.20 -13.97
N ASP A 23 6.61 7.15 -14.75
CA ASP A 23 5.97 8.38 -14.28
C ASP A 23 4.50 8.17 -13.87
N TRP A 24 3.93 6.99 -14.11
CA TRP A 24 2.53 6.71 -13.77
C TRP A 24 2.42 6.18 -12.33
N ALA A 25 1.82 6.97 -11.45
CA ALA A 25 1.58 6.51 -10.08
C ALA A 25 0.46 5.47 -10.00
N ASP A 26 0.65 4.41 -9.21
CA ASP A 26 -0.42 3.45 -8.86
C ASP A 26 -1.39 4.02 -7.82
N ASP A 27 -0.86 4.78 -6.86
CA ASP A 27 -1.64 5.32 -5.76
C ASP A 27 -2.18 6.72 -6.07
N SER A 28 -3.50 6.88 -5.88
CA SER A 28 -4.18 8.17 -5.97
C SER A 28 -3.81 9.15 -4.86
N MET A 29 -3.25 8.63 -3.77
CA MET A 29 -2.76 9.40 -2.63
C MET A 29 -1.27 9.16 -2.47
N MET A 30 -0.51 10.22 -2.23
CA MET A 30 0.91 10.17 -1.88
C MET A 30 1.14 10.85 -0.54
N ASP A 31 2.29 10.57 0.05
CA ASP A 31 2.73 11.27 1.26
C ASP A 31 3.11 12.69 0.90
N ASP A 32 2.66 13.65 1.70
CA ASP A 32 2.93 15.06 1.51
C ASP A 32 4.44 15.34 1.74
N PRO A 33 5.21 15.72 0.71
CA PRO A 33 6.64 15.98 0.87
C PRO A 33 6.93 17.24 1.70
N GLU A 34 5.94 18.11 1.88
CA GLU A 34 6.05 19.31 2.72
C GLU A 34 5.66 19.02 4.18
N ASP A 35 4.91 17.94 4.43
CA ASP A 35 4.52 17.56 5.78
C ASP A 35 5.66 16.82 6.49
N LYS A 36 6.15 17.42 7.57
CA LYS A 36 7.25 16.88 8.36
C LYS A 36 6.78 16.65 9.79
N LYS A 37 7.27 15.56 10.38
CA LYS A 37 7.05 15.27 11.79
C LYS A 37 7.47 16.49 12.64
N PRO A 38 6.57 17.06 13.45
CA PRO A 38 6.93 18.13 14.36
C PRO A 38 8.02 17.66 15.33
N GLY A 39 8.99 18.53 15.63
CA GLY A 39 10.07 18.20 16.57
C GLY A 39 9.57 17.88 18.00
N ASP A 40 8.42 18.44 18.38
CA ASP A 40 7.73 18.20 19.65
C ASP A 40 6.89 16.90 19.66
N TRP A 41 6.83 16.17 18.54
CA TRP A 41 5.99 14.99 18.45
C TRP A 41 6.67 13.76 19.07
N VAL A 42 6.21 13.37 20.26
CA VAL A 42 6.73 12.19 20.95
C VAL A 42 5.90 10.95 20.65
N GLU A 43 6.56 9.94 20.10
CA GLU A 43 5.97 8.61 19.80
C GLU A 43 6.29 7.58 20.88
N GLU A 44 7.19 7.93 21.81
CA GLU A 44 7.58 7.07 22.91
C GLU A 44 6.52 7.12 24.01
N LYS A 45 5.76 6.03 24.13
CA LYS A 45 4.68 5.87 25.13
C LYS A 45 5.18 5.93 26.56
N ARG A 46 6.42 5.49 26.81
CA ARG A 46 6.98 5.36 28.16
C ARG A 46 8.39 5.89 28.23
N ILE A 47 8.64 6.73 29.23
CA ILE A 47 9.94 7.33 29.52
C ILE A 47 10.39 6.91 30.91
N VAL A 48 11.70 6.91 31.14
CA VAL A 48 12.25 6.71 32.48
C VAL A 48 11.82 7.86 33.37
N ASP A 49 11.31 7.54 34.56
CA ASP A 49 10.92 8.55 35.53
C ASP A 49 12.15 9.26 36.10
N SER A 50 12.49 10.41 35.50
CA SER A 50 13.57 11.26 35.98
C SER A 50 13.34 11.84 37.38
N SER A 51 12.10 11.79 37.88
CA SER A 51 11.76 12.24 39.24
C SER A 51 11.94 11.14 40.29
N ALA A 52 11.95 9.88 39.86
CA ALA A 52 12.23 8.76 40.74
C ALA A 52 13.66 8.84 41.25
N LYS A 53 13.83 8.57 42.54
CA LYS A 53 15.13 8.47 43.19
C LYS A 53 15.23 7.10 43.82
N LYS A 54 16.46 6.58 43.83
CA LYS A 54 16.80 5.38 44.56
C LYS A 54 16.31 5.51 46.02
N PRO A 55 15.52 4.55 46.54
CA PRO A 55 15.08 4.55 47.93
C PRO A 55 16.27 4.52 48.90
N ASP A 56 16.12 5.15 50.06
CA ASP A 56 17.16 5.17 51.10
C ASP A 56 17.47 3.78 51.66
N ASP A 57 16.49 2.87 51.59
CA ASP A 57 16.57 1.48 52.06
C ASP A 57 17.10 0.50 51.00
N TRP A 58 17.51 0.98 49.82
CA TRP A 58 17.95 0.10 48.72
C TRP A 58 19.44 -0.23 48.80
N ASP A 59 19.75 -1.53 48.79
CA ASP A 59 21.13 -2.05 48.86
C ASP A 59 21.59 -2.60 47.49
N ASP A 60 22.61 -2.01 46.87
CA ASP A 60 23.08 -2.49 45.55
C ASP A 60 23.78 -3.86 45.61
N GLU A 61 24.27 -4.28 46.78
CA GLU A 61 24.94 -5.58 46.96
C GLU A 61 23.91 -6.72 47.15
N GLU A 62 22.78 -6.44 47.79
CA GLU A 62 21.71 -7.43 48.05
C GLU A 62 20.60 -7.40 46.99
N ASP A 63 20.15 -6.22 46.55
CA ASP A 63 19.06 -6.03 45.57
C ASP A 63 19.55 -5.79 44.14
N GLY A 64 20.84 -5.46 43.95
CA GLY A 64 21.44 -5.11 42.66
C GLY A 64 21.32 -3.63 42.28
N GLU A 65 21.82 -3.25 41.10
CA GLU A 65 21.79 -1.86 40.62
C GLU A 65 20.34 -1.37 40.47
N TRP A 66 20.01 -0.26 41.13
CA TRP A 66 18.68 0.34 41.07
C TRP A 66 18.37 0.91 39.68
N GLU A 67 17.26 0.48 39.07
CA GLU A 67 16.72 1.05 37.85
C GLU A 67 15.47 1.90 38.13
N ALA A 68 15.43 3.10 37.56
CA ALA A 68 14.27 3.98 37.67
C ALA A 68 13.05 3.40 36.91
N PRO A 69 11.83 3.51 37.44
CA PRO A 69 10.63 2.99 36.80
C PRO A 69 10.32 3.71 35.49
N MET A 70 9.72 2.99 34.54
CA MET A 70 9.17 3.60 33.32
C MET A 70 7.76 4.12 33.60
N ILE A 71 7.51 5.39 33.30
CA ILE A 71 6.20 6.05 33.43
C ILE A 71 5.62 6.36 32.06
N ASP A 72 4.29 6.49 31.99
CA ASP A 72 3.63 6.94 30.78
C ASP A 72 4.06 8.38 30.44
N ASN A 73 4.44 8.59 29.19
CA ASN A 73 4.93 9.87 28.73
C ASN A 73 3.75 10.84 28.52
N PRO A 74 3.63 11.93 29.30
CA PRO A 74 2.53 12.89 29.15
C PRO A 74 2.57 13.61 27.79
N ASP A 75 3.72 13.66 27.14
CA ASP A 75 3.92 14.27 25.82
C ASP A 75 3.70 13.28 24.67
N TYR A 76 3.34 12.02 24.96
CA TYR A 76 3.03 11.03 23.91
C TYR A 76 1.84 11.50 23.07
N LYS A 77 2.09 11.72 21.77
CA LYS A 77 1.07 12.20 20.81
C LYS A 77 0.54 11.12 19.87
N GLY A 78 1.00 9.87 20.00
CA GLY A 78 0.65 8.80 19.07
C GLY A 78 1.74 8.54 18.04
N ASP A 79 1.55 7.51 17.23
CA ASP A 79 2.35 7.26 16.03
C ASP A 79 2.09 8.39 15.02
N TRP A 80 3.17 9.08 14.61
CA TRP A 80 3.05 10.16 13.64
C TRP A 80 2.79 9.57 12.25
N ASN A 81 1.77 10.10 11.58
CA ASN A 81 1.45 9.72 10.21
C ASN A 81 1.52 10.97 9.33
N VAL A 82 2.32 10.89 8.27
CA VAL A 82 2.44 11.95 7.27
C VAL A 82 1.08 12.21 6.61
N LYS A 83 0.76 13.47 6.36
CA LYS A 83 -0.46 13.83 5.62
C LYS A 83 -0.44 13.18 4.24
N ARG A 84 -1.58 12.59 3.87
CA ARG A 84 -1.82 12.01 2.56
C ARG A 84 -2.47 13.05 1.67
N ILE A 85 -1.84 13.40 0.56
CA ILE A 85 -2.33 14.36 -0.43
C ILE A 85 -2.60 13.67 -1.76
N SER A 86 -3.45 14.27 -2.60
CA SER A 86 -3.73 13.75 -3.94
C SER A 86 -2.45 13.71 -4.77
N ASN A 87 -2.17 12.57 -5.37
CA ASN A 87 -0.99 12.38 -6.19
C ASN A 87 -1.23 12.96 -7.61
N PRO A 88 -0.56 14.05 -8.00
CA PRO A 88 -0.75 14.65 -9.33
C PRO A 88 -0.25 13.75 -10.47
N ALA A 89 0.62 12.77 -10.19
CA ALA A 89 1.09 11.79 -11.14
C ALA A 89 0.11 10.60 -11.31
N TYR A 90 -0.92 10.50 -10.46
CA TYR A 90 -1.97 9.51 -10.62
C TYR A 90 -2.93 9.91 -11.73
N LYS A 91 -2.90 9.15 -12.83
CA LYS A 91 -3.73 9.38 -14.02
C LYS A 91 -4.87 8.35 -14.13
N GLY A 92 -5.13 7.60 -13.06
CA GLY A 92 -6.05 6.46 -13.02
C GLY A 92 -5.33 5.12 -12.89
N MET A 93 -6.06 4.01 -12.92
CA MET A 93 -5.45 2.70 -13.06
C MET A 93 -4.88 2.60 -14.48
N TRP A 94 -3.59 2.31 -14.60
CA TRP A 94 -2.98 2.16 -15.92
C TRP A 94 -3.53 0.91 -16.60
N GLU A 95 -3.93 1.05 -17.87
CA GLU A 95 -4.35 -0.04 -18.73
C GLU A 95 -3.42 -0.11 -19.95
N PRO A 96 -2.92 -1.30 -20.32
CA PRO A 96 -2.11 -1.46 -21.53
C PRO A 96 -2.94 -1.13 -22.78
N LYS A 97 -2.26 -0.69 -23.83
CA LYS A 97 -2.91 -0.49 -25.13
C LYS A 97 -3.54 -1.80 -25.62
N LYS A 98 -4.69 -1.69 -26.28
CA LYS A 98 -5.33 -2.83 -26.97
C LYS A 98 -4.79 -2.93 -28.39
N ILE A 99 -4.34 -4.11 -28.78
CA ILE A 99 -3.90 -4.44 -30.13
C ILE A 99 -4.81 -5.52 -30.72
N ALA A 100 -4.88 -5.55 -32.05
CA ALA A 100 -5.58 -6.61 -32.75
C ALA A 100 -5.01 -7.97 -32.33
N ASN A 101 -5.89 -8.90 -31.97
CA ASN A 101 -5.45 -10.24 -31.60
C ASN A 101 -5.03 -11.01 -32.86
N PRO A 102 -3.74 -11.37 -33.01
CA PRO A 102 -3.28 -12.12 -34.18
C PRO A 102 -3.88 -13.53 -34.25
N GLU A 103 -4.41 -14.03 -33.14
CA GLU A 103 -5.10 -15.32 -33.07
C GLU A 103 -6.63 -15.20 -33.21
N TYR A 104 -7.14 -13.99 -33.46
CA TYR A 104 -8.54 -13.81 -33.87
C TYR A 104 -8.69 -14.30 -35.32
N VAL A 105 -9.46 -15.37 -35.47
CA VAL A 105 -9.89 -15.87 -36.77
C VAL A 105 -11.36 -15.48 -36.92
N ASP A 106 -11.71 -14.71 -37.96
CA ASP A 106 -13.10 -14.44 -38.31
C ASP A 106 -13.70 -15.68 -38.97
N ASP A 107 -13.86 -16.74 -38.19
CA ASP A 107 -14.28 -18.01 -38.73
C ASP A 107 -15.80 -17.95 -39.01
N ALA A 108 -16.14 -17.65 -40.26
CA ALA A 108 -17.52 -17.61 -40.75
C ALA A 108 -18.20 -18.99 -40.67
N GLU A 109 -17.46 -20.07 -40.40
CA GLU A 109 -18.03 -21.40 -40.15
C GLU A 109 -18.59 -21.56 -38.73
N VAL A 110 -18.11 -20.78 -37.73
CA VAL A 110 -18.66 -20.81 -36.36
C VAL A 110 -20.11 -20.32 -36.31
N TYR A 111 -20.50 -19.44 -37.25
CA TYR A 111 -21.87 -18.92 -37.38
C TYR A 111 -22.77 -19.76 -38.29
N LYS A 112 -22.24 -20.81 -38.92
CA LYS A 112 -23.07 -21.80 -39.61
C LYS A 112 -23.67 -22.72 -38.55
N PHE A 113 -24.71 -22.23 -37.90
CA PHE A 113 -25.66 -23.11 -37.22
C PHE A 113 -26.17 -24.06 -38.31
N ASP A 114 -25.82 -25.35 -38.23
CA ASP A 114 -26.49 -26.37 -39.02
C ASP A 114 -27.98 -26.17 -38.75
N ASP A 115 -28.73 -25.79 -39.80
CA ASP A 115 -30.18 -25.67 -39.78
C ASP A 115 -30.72 -27.06 -39.44
N PHE A 116 -30.90 -27.33 -38.14
CA PHE A 116 -31.48 -28.57 -37.65
C PHE A 116 -32.94 -28.59 -38.09
N GLY A 117 -33.18 -29.22 -39.24
CA GLY A 117 -34.50 -29.49 -39.81
C GLY A 117 -35.35 -30.47 -39.00
#